data_AF-A0A9P0KFY3-F1
#
_entry.id   AF-A0A9P0KFY3-F1
#
_cell.length_a   1.000
_cell.length_b   1.000
_cell.length_c   1.000
_cell.angle_alpha   90.00
_cell.angle_beta   90.00
_cell.angle_gamma   90.00
#
_symmetry.space_group_name_H-M   'P 1'
#
loop_
_entity.id
_entity.type
_entity.pdbx_description
1 polymer ?
#
loop_
_entity_poly.entity_id
_entity_poly.type
_entity_poly.pdbx_seq_one_letter_code
_entity_poly.pdbx_strand_id
1 'polypeptide(L)'
;MSAYLIGAIAGYILHVLKGKKYHISRKLLLVIWTAMLALMLGCIFAGHDTMLGPEYRKWDHVFYNTFVRPTWSIFIAWMVVACVLGHGGIINSFLSNKIFQVLSRFSYSVYLIHFVEICLWELSRKTGVYFTEVGMLFDFWGHFMFSLIISYIWVLAFEAPVTALEKLLLR
;
A
#
# COMPACT_ATOMS: atom_id res chain seq x y z
N MET A 1 12.64 1.92 4.20
CA MET A 1 13.17 3.30 4.16
C MET A 1 12.92 4.00 2.82
N SER A 2 13.18 3.36 1.68
CA SER A 2 12.93 3.97 0.35
C SER A 2 11.51 4.55 0.18
N ALA A 3 10.47 3.81 0.59
CA ALA A 3 9.08 4.26 0.50
C ALA A 3 8.80 5.57 1.25
N TYR A 4 9.40 5.75 2.43
CA TYR A 4 9.22 6.95 3.24
C TYR A 4 9.83 8.18 2.57
N LEU A 5 11.07 8.06 2.05
CA LEU A 5 11.73 9.16 1.35
C LEU A 5 10.96 9.56 0.08
N ILE A 6 10.52 8.57 -0.70
CA ILE A 6 9.74 8.82 -1.92
C ILE A 6 8.41 9.51 -1.59
N GLY A 7 7.73 9.06 -0.53
CA GLY A 7 6.51 9.71 -0.04
C GLY A 7 6.74 11.14 0.43
N ALA A 8 7.81 11.40 1.18
CA ALA A 8 8.19 12.74 1.63
C ALA A 8 8.50 13.68 0.46
N ILE A 9 9.24 13.19 -0.54
CA ILE A 9 9.53 13.94 -1.78
C ILE A 9 8.23 14.22 -2.54
N ALA A 10 7.35 13.24 -2.70
CA ALA A 10 6.05 13.44 -3.36
C ALA A 10 5.19 14.48 -2.62
N GLY A 11 5.18 14.44 -1.29
CA GLY A 11 4.51 15.44 -0.45
C GLY A 11 5.09 16.85 -0.64
N TYR A 12 6.43 16.97 -0.72
CA TYR A 12 7.09 18.25 -1.02
C TYR A 12 6.72 18.77 -2.41
N ILE A 13 6.73 17.90 -3.42
CA ILE A 13 6.30 18.23 -4.79
C ILE A 13 4.85 18.75 -4.78
N LEU A 14 3.93 18.06 -4.10
CA LEU A 14 2.54 18.50 -3.96
C LEU A 14 2.41 19.86 -3.28
N HIS A 15 3.23 20.12 -2.25
CA HIS A 15 3.26 21.41 -1.58
C HIS A 15 3.71 22.54 -2.51
N VAL A 16 4.74 22.32 -3.33
CA VAL A 16 5.24 23.30 -4.32
C VAL A 16 4.27 23.51 -5.47
N LEU A 17 3.56 22.46 -5.88
CA LEU A 17 2.55 22.51 -6.94
C LEU A 17 1.20 23.06 -6.46
N LYS A 18 1.01 23.23 -5.15
CA LYS A 18 -0.23 23.74 -4.55
C LYS A 18 -0.56 25.12 -5.13
N GLY A 19 -1.73 25.23 -5.76
CA GLY A 19 -2.21 26.47 -6.39
C GLY A 19 -1.80 26.69 -7.85
N LYS A 20 -0.96 25.82 -8.43
CA LYS A 20 -0.60 25.88 -9.86
C LYS A 20 -1.41 24.88 -10.68
N LYS A 21 -2.12 25.35 -11.71
CA LYS A 21 -2.78 24.45 -12.67
C LYS A 21 -1.77 23.96 -13.70
N TYR A 22 -1.24 22.76 -13.51
CA TYR A 22 -0.37 22.11 -14.50
C TYR A 22 -1.19 21.37 -15.56
N HIS A 23 -1.13 21.85 -16.79
CA HIS A 23 -1.65 21.13 -17.95
C HIS A 23 -0.60 20.15 -18.47
N ILE A 24 -0.76 18.88 -18.11
CA ILE A 24 0.00 17.77 -18.71
C ILE A 24 -0.73 17.34 -19.98
N SER A 25 -0.01 17.14 -21.08
CA SER A 25 -0.62 16.65 -22.32
C SER A 25 -1.15 15.23 -22.14
N ARG A 26 -2.32 14.93 -22.72
CA ARG A 26 -2.94 13.59 -22.59
C ARG A 26 -2.04 12.47 -23.08
N LYS A 27 -1.22 12.72 -24.11
CA LYS A 27 -0.24 11.76 -24.65
C LYS A 27 0.84 11.44 -23.62
N LEU A 28 1.43 12.47 -23.00
CA LEU A 28 2.45 12.28 -21.97
C LEU A 28 1.87 11.55 -20.75
N LEU A 29 0.64 11.89 -20.35
CA LEU A 29 -0.05 11.21 -19.25
C LEU A 29 -0.23 9.71 -19.53
N LEU A 30 -0.67 9.34 -20.74
CA LEU A 30 -0.79 7.95 -21.18
C LEU A 30 0.56 7.23 -21.18
N VAL A 31 1.61 7.87 -21.67
CA VAL A 31 2.97 7.30 -21.66
C VAL A 31 3.44 7.04 -20.23
N ILE A 32 3.24 7.98 -19.31
CA ILE A 32 3.64 7.78 -17.91
C ILE A 32 2.83 6.65 -17.27
N TRP A 33 1.51 6.62 -17.45
CA TRP A 33 0.69 5.53 -16.90
C TRP A 33 1.06 4.16 -17.44
N THR A 34 1.27 4.04 -18.76
CA THR A 34 1.67 2.78 -19.38
C THR A 34 3.06 2.34 -18.96
N ALA A 35 4.03 3.26 -18.89
CA ALA A 35 5.37 2.97 -18.38
C ALA A 35 5.34 2.50 -16.92
N MET A 36 4.55 3.18 -16.07
CA MET A 36 4.36 2.85 -14.67
C MET A 36 3.72 1.46 -14.48
N LEU A 37 2.70 1.12 -15.27
CA LEU A 37 2.09 -0.21 -15.27
C LEU A 37 3.04 -1.30 -15.78
N ALA A 38 3.82 -1.01 -16.84
CA ALA A 38 4.81 -1.94 -17.37
C ALA A 38 5.91 -2.24 -16.34
N LEU A 39 6.41 -1.22 -15.63
CA LEU A 39 7.39 -1.39 -14.55
C LEU A 39 6.83 -2.25 -13.40
N MET A 40 5.56 -2.04 -13.05
CA MET A 40 4.87 -2.81 -12.02
C MET A 40 4.69 -4.28 -12.39
N LEU A 41 4.23 -4.55 -13.61
CA LEU A 41 4.13 -5.92 -14.12
C LEU A 41 5.51 -6.57 -14.22
N GLY A 42 6.52 -5.84 -14.70
CA GLY A 42 7.90 -6.30 -14.74
C GLY A 42 8.42 -6.71 -13.37
N CYS A 43 8.09 -5.96 -12.31
CA CYS A 43 8.42 -6.36 -10.94
C CYS A 43 7.74 -7.68 -10.53
N ILE A 44 6.46 -7.87 -10.87
CA ILE A 44 5.72 -9.09 -10.49
C ILE A 44 6.31 -10.32 -11.21
N PHE A 45 6.52 -10.24 -12.53
CA PHE A 45 7.06 -11.35 -13.32
C PHE A 45 8.53 -11.63 -12.99
N ALA A 46 9.36 -10.60 -12.80
CA ALA A 46 10.74 -10.78 -12.35
C ALA A 46 10.81 -11.45 -10.97
N GLY A 47 9.84 -11.18 -10.09
CA GLY A 47 9.73 -11.85 -8.79
C GLY A 47 9.46 -13.34 -8.91
N HIS A 48 8.57 -13.74 -9.83
CA HIS A 48 8.29 -15.15 -10.09
C HIS A 48 9.56 -15.89 -10.56
N ASP A 49 10.24 -15.34 -11.58
CA ASP A 49 11.40 -15.99 -12.19
C ASP A 49 12.62 -16.03 -11.26
N THR A 50 12.81 -14.99 -10.43
CA THR A 50 13.89 -14.98 -9.44
C THR A 50 13.61 -15.89 -8.26
N MET A 51 12.36 -15.99 -7.76
CA MET A 51 12.06 -16.77 -6.56
C MET A 51 11.85 -18.27 -6.83
N LEU A 52 11.36 -18.65 -8.03
CA LEU A 52 11.00 -20.03 -8.39
C LEU A 52 11.90 -20.62 -9.49
N GLY A 53 12.88 -19.87 -9.97
CA GLY A 53 13.81 -20.31 -11.00
C GLY A 53 14.69 -21.49 -10.54
N PRO A 54 15.02 -22.44 -11.44
CA PRO A 54 15.86 -23.59 -11.10
C PRO A 54 17.33 -23.22 -10.80
N GLU A 55 17.77 -22.03 -11.22
CA GLU A 55 19.13 -21.54 -11.01
C GLU A 55 19.15 -20.27 -10.13
N TYR A 56 19.89 -20.34 -9.02
CA TYR A 56 20.06 -19.20 -8.12
C TYR A 56 21.04 -18.17 -8.70
N ARG A 57 20.51 -17.13 -9.37
CA ARG A 57 21.31 -16.04 -9.94
C ARG A 57 21.44 -14.89 -8.94
N LYS A 58 22.52 -14.92 -8.14
CA LYS A 58 22.78 -13.96 -7.03
C LYS A 58 22.53 -12.49 -7.40
N TRP A 59 23.00 -12.05 -8.56
CA TRP A 59 22.86 -10.66 -8.99
C TRP A 59 21.40 -10.27 -9.22
N ASP A 60 20.62 -11.13 -9.87
CA ASP A 60 19.22 -10.86 -10.18
C ASP A 60 18.38 -10.75 -8.90
N HIS A 61 18.64 -11.59 -7.90
CA HIS A 61 18.02 -11.48 -6.58
C HIS A 61 18.34 -10.17 -5.86
N VAL A 62 19.61 -9.74 -5.90
CA VAL A 62 20.03 -8.48 -5.27
C VAL A 62 19.36 -7.30 -5.96
N PHE A 63 19.34 -7.27 -7.30
CA PHE A 63 18.65 -6.24 -8.05
C PHE A 63 17.16 -6.22 -7.75
N TYR A 64 16.49 -7.38 -7.83
CA TYR A 64 15.07 -7.48 -7.58
C TYR A 64 14.69 -6.99 -6.17
N ASN A 65 15.34 -7.52 -5.13
CA ASN A 65 15.03 -7.15 -3.74
C ASN A 65 15.31 -5.67 -3.43
N THR A 66 16.32 -5.08 -4.10
CA THR A 66 16.67 -3.67 -3.91
C THR A 66 15.70 -2.73 -4.60
N PHE A 67 15.30 -3.04 -5.85
CA PHE A 67 14.52 -2.12 -6.69
C PHE A 67 13.02 -2.31 -6.63
N VAL A 68 12.52 -3.48 -6.20
CA VAL A 68 11.08 -3.76 -6.15
C VAL A 68 10.36 -2.74 -5.24
N ARG A 69 10.81 -2.57 -3.99
CA ARG A 69 10.13 -1.68 -3.03
C ARG A 69 10.14 -0.19 -3.46
N PRO A 70 11.28 0.39 -3.90
CA PRO A 70 11.28 1.74 -4.45
C PRO A 70 10.35 1.90 -5.65
N THR A 71 10.34 0.95 -6.58
CA THR A 71 9.52 1.02 -7.81
C THR A 71 8.03 1.08 -7.47
N TRP A 72 7.57 0.20 -6.56
CA TRP A 72 6.20 0.24 -6.04
C TRP A 72 5.88 1.57 -5.35
N SER A 73 6.83 2.13 -4.62
CA SER A 73 6.64 3.41 -3.92
C SER A 73 6.54 4.60 -4.89
N ILE A 74 7.35 4.60 -5.96
CA ILE A 74 7.30 5.62 -7.03
C ILE A 74 5.96 5.53 -7.76
N PHE A 75 5.48 4.32 -8.05
CA PHE A 75 4.19 4.09 -8.67
C PHE A 75 3.05 4.72 -7.85
N ILE A 76 3.01 4.43 -6.55
CA ILE A 76 2.00 5.00 -5.64
C ILE A 76 2.15 6.52 -5.53
N ALA A 77 3.38 7.03 -5.42
CA ALA A 77 3.64 8.47 -5.37
C ALA A 77 3.13 9.19 -6.63
N TRP A 78 3.40 8.64 -7.81
CA TRP A 78 2.87 9.17 -9.07
C TRP A 78 1.35 9.14 -9.10
N MET A 79 0.73 8.04 -8.66
CA MET A 79 -0.73 7.92 -8.59
C MET A 79 -1.35 9.01 -7.71
N VAL A 80 -0.80 9.25 -6.52
CA VAL A 80 -1.26 10.33 -5.63
C VAL A 80 -1.12 11.70 -6.30
N VAL A 81 0.05 11.98 -6.89
CA VAL A 81 0.30 13.25 -7.59
C VAL A 81 -0.66 13.45 -8.77
N ALA A 82 -0.88 12.42 -9.58
CA ALA A 82 -1.79 12.45 -10.70
C ALA A 82 -3.24 12.68 -10.26
N CYS A 83 -3.69 12.04 -9.17
CA CYS A 83 -5.02 12.26 -8.61
C CYS A 83 -5.21 13.71 -8.12
N VAL A 84 -4.23 14.25 -7.38
CA VAL A 84 -4.30 15.63 -6.86
C VAL A 84 -4.27 16.68 -7.99
N LEU A 85 -3.50 16.44 -9.04
CA LEU A 85 -3.44 17.33 -10.21
C LEU A 85 -4.66 17.23 -11.14
N GLY A 86 -5.63 16.35 -10.84
CA GLY A 86 -6.83 16.14 -11.67
C GLY A 86 -6.61 15.24 -12.89
N HIS A 87 -5.43 14.61 -13.00
CA HIS A 87 -5.05 13.68 -14.09
C HIS A 87 -5.30 12.21 -13.74
N GLY A 88 -5.93 11.93 -12.60
CA GLY A 88 -6.21 10.55 -12.13
C GLY A 88 -7.42 9.87 -12.76
N GLY A 89 -8.30 10.61 -13.45
CA GLY A 89 -9.44 10.05 -14.18
C GLY A 89 -10.28 9.04 -13.38
N ILE A 90 -10.40 7.81 -13.91
CA ILE A 90 -11.15 6.70 -13.29
C ILE A 90 -10.55 6.32 -11.93
N ILE A 91 -9.22 6.30 -11.81
CA ILE A 91 -8.53 5.92 -10.57
C ILE A 91 -8.88 6.90 -9.45
N ASN A 92 -8.94 8.20 -9.75
CA ASN A 92 -9.36 9.20 -8.77
C ASN A 92 -10.82 8.99 -8.32
N SER A 93 -11.72 8.66 -9.26
CA SER A 93 -13.13 8.38 -8.92
C SER A 93 -13.27 7.13 -8.04
N PHE A 94 -12.50 6.07 -8.32
CA PHE A 94 -12.49 4.84 -7.54
C PHE A 94 -11.95 5.08 -6.12
N LEU A 95 -10.77 5.71 -6.01
CA LEU A 95 -10.11 5.96 -4.72
C LEU A 95 -10.82 6.99 -3.86
N SER A 96 -11.58 7.91 -4.47
CA SER A 96 -12.36 8.91 -3.73
C SER A 96 -13.66 8.36 -3.12
N ASN A 97 -14.00 7.09 -3.36
CA ASN A 97 -15.20 6.46 -2.83
C ASN A 97 -15.20 6.44 -1.29
N LYS A 98 -16.38 6.60 -0.68
CA LYS A 98 -16.59 6.66 0.78
C LYS A 98 -16.02 5.43 1.51
N ILE A 99 -16.06 4.25 0.87
CA ILE A 99 -15.51 3.02 1.45
C ILE A 99 -14.02 3.19 1.74
N PHE A 100 -13.24 3.73 0.80
CA PHE A 100 -11.80 3.97 0.99
C PHE A 100 -11.53 5.08 2.00
N GLN A 101 -12.41 6.09 2.10
CA GLN A 101 -12.29 7.12 3.13
C GLN A 101 -12.48 6.55 4.55
N VAL A 102 -13.43 5.62 4.71
CA VAL A 102 -13.64 4.92 5.99
C VAL A 102 -12.45 4.01 6.28
N LEU A 103 -12.03 3.20 5.31
CA LEU A 103 -10.89 2.30 5.45
C LEU A 103 -9.59 3.04 5.77
N SER A 104 -9.39 4.23 5.20
CA SER A 104 -8.24 5.10 5.49
C SER A 104 -8.16 5.51 6.96
N ARG A 105 -9.29 5.64 7.67
CA ARG A 105 -9.30 5.98 9.10
C ARG A 105 -8.85 4.82 9.96
N PHE A 106 -9.24 3.59 9.59
CA PHE A 106 -8.86 2.37 10.29
C PHE A 106 -7.48 1.85 9.89
N SER A 107 -6.90 2.35 8.80
CA SER A 107 -5.64 1.82 8.23
C SER A 107 -4.49 1.83 9.23
N TYR A 108 -4.42 2.84 10.10
CA TYR A 108 -3.40 2.91 11.14
C TYR A 108 -3.59 1.81 12.21
N SER A 109 -4.80 1.65 12.72
CA SER A 109 -5.11 0.64 13.74
C SER A 109 -4.96 -0.78 13.20
N VAL A 110 -5.40 -1.02 11.95
CA VAL A 110 -5.14 -2.28 11.21
C VAL A 110 -3.63 -2.53 11.11
N TYR A 111 -2.84 -1.51 10.76
CA TYR A 111 -1.39 -1.64 10.67
C TYR A 111 -0.73 -2.04 12.01
N LEU A 112 -1.23 -1.55 13.15
CA LEU A 112 -0.69 -1.98 14.44
C LEU A 112 -1.08 -3.41 14.82
N ILE A 113 -2.32 -3.81 14.49
CA ILE A 113 -2.90 -5.07 14.96
C ILE A 113 -2.51 -6.25 14.08
N HIS A 114 -2.47 -6.09 12.75
CA HIS A 114 -2.28 -7.21 11.83
C HIS A 114 -0.98 -7.98 12.10
N PHE A 115 0.11 -7.29 12.44
CA PHE A 115 1.38 -7.95 12.71
C PHE A 115 1.30 -8.84 13.95
N VAL A 116 0.68 -8.34 15.03
CA VAL A 116 0.49 -9.10 16.27
C VAL A 116 -0.44 -10.28 16.04
N GLU A 117 -1.54 -10.06 15.31
CA GLU A 117 -2.51 -11.10 14.95
C GLU A 117 -1.87 -12.23 14.15
N ILE A 118 -1.14 -11.90 13.08
CA ILE A 118 -0.42 -12.88 12.27
C ILE A 118 0.61 -13.63 13.13
N CYS A 119 1.42 -12.94 13.93
CA CYS A 119 2.39 -13.60 14.80
C CYS A 119 1.75 -14.59 15.79
N LEU A 120 0.62 -14.23 16.40
CA LEU A 120 -0.11 -15.11 17.32
C LEU A 120 -0.71 -16.32 16.60
N TRP A 121 -1.25 -16.11 15.40
CA TRP A 121 -1.75 -17.19 14.55
C TRP A 121 -0.63 -18.18 14.23
N GLU A 122 0.50 -17.66 13.74
CA GLU A 122 1.69 -18.43 13.38
C GLU A 122 2.25 -19.25 14.55
N LEU A 123 2.37 -18.64 15.73
CA LEU A 123 2.82 -19.32 16.95
C LEU A 123 1.85 -20.41 17.43
N SER A 124 0.56 -20.26 17.14
CA SER A 124 -0.46 -21.23 17.50
C SER A 124 -0.49 -22.44 16.56
N ARG A 125 0.13 -22.35 15.37
CA ARG A 125 0.20 -23.45 14.41
C ARG A 125 1.15 -24.54 14.91
N LYS A 126 0.61 -25.73 15.10
CA LYS A 126 1.36 -26.91 15.60
C LYS A 126 1.88 -27.82 14.49
N THR A 127 1.41 -27.64 13.25
CA THR A 127 1.78 -28.46 12.09
C THR A 127 2.16 -27.59 10.91
N GLY A 128 3.12 -28.04 10.11
CA GLY A 128 3.48 -27.39 8.85
C GLY A 128 2.34 -27.48 7.84
N VAL A 129 2.02 -26.37 7.19
CA VAL A 129 1.01 -26.30 6.13
C VAL A 129 1.71 -26.41 4.78
N TYR A 130 1.18 -27.24 3.88
CA TYR A 130 1.68 -27.32 2.51
C TYR A 130 1.38 -26.02 1.76
N PHE A 131 2.39 -25.50 1.09
CA PHE A 131 2.25 -24.32 0.27
C PHE A 131 1.33 -24.60 -0.91
N THR A 132 0.19 -23.90 -0.96
CA THR A 132 -0.74 -23.92 -2.10
C THR A 132 -1.19 -22.50 -2.39
N GLU A 133 -1.31 -22.14 -3.67
CA GLU A 133 -1.72 -20.78 -4.08
C GLU A 133 -3.10 -20.42 -3.54
N VAL A 134 -4.03 -21.38 -3.62
CA VAL A 134 -5.41 -21.22 -3.11
C VAL A 134 -5.40 -21.07 -1.59
N GLY A 135 -4.61 -21.89 -0.87
CA GLY A 135 -4.48 -21.79 0.58
C GLY A 135 -3.95 -20.42 1.02
N MET A 136 -2.93 -19.89 0.33
CA MET A 136 -2.39 -18.56 0.61
C MET A 136 -3.43 -17.45 0.39
N LEU A 137 -4.26 -17.56 -0.65
CA LEU A 137 -5.33 -16.60 -0.89
C LEU A 137 -6.36 -16.62 0.25
N PHE A 138 -6.74 -17.80 0.74
CA PHE A 138 -7.64 -17.93 1.88
C PHE A 138 -7.03 -17.36 3.17
N ASP A 139 -5.77 -17.68 3.45
CA ASP A 139 -5.05 -17.15 4.61
C ASP A 139 -4.96 -15.61 4.56
N PHE A 140 -4.63 -15.04 3.39
CA PHE A 140 -4.57 -13.59 3.21
C PHE A 140 -5.91 -12.91 3.52
N TRP A 141 -7.01 -13.40 2.93
CA TRP A 141 -8.33 -12.82 3.16
C TRP A 141 -8.81 -13.06 4.59
N GLY A 142 -8.47 -14.21 5.18
CA GLY A 142 -8.73 -14.51 6.58
C GLY A 142 -8.09 -13.48 7.50
N HIS A 143 -6.77 -13.34 7.44
CA HIS A 143 -6.03 -12.35 8.23
C HIS A 143 -6.53 -10.93 7.99
N PHE A 144 -6.78 -10.55 6.74
CA PHE A 144 -7.27 -9.22 6.41
C PHE A 144 -8.64 -8.93 7.06
N MET A 145 -9.59 -9.87 7.00
CA MET A 145 -10.90 -9.70 7.64
C MET A 145 -10.81 -9.70 9.18
N PHE A 146 -10.00 -10.60 9.76
CA PHE A 146 -9.79 -10.66 11.21
C PHE A 146 -9.15 -9.36 11.74
N SER A 147 -8.07 -8.92 11.10
CA SER A 147 -7.42 -7.64 11.39
C SER A 147 -8.40 -6.46 11.32
N LEU A 148 -9.29 -6.42 10.32
CA LEU A 148 -10.30 -5.36 10.22
C LEU A 148 -11.27 -5.38 11.41
N ILE A 149 -11.79 -6.54 11.79
CA ILE A 149 -12.73 -6.66 12.92
C ILE A 149 -12.05 -6.26 14.24
N ILE A 150 -10.85 -6.75 14.50
CA ILE A 150 -10.12 -6.43 15.74
C ILE A 150 -9.76 -4.94 15.77
N SER A 151 -9.34 -4.38 14.64
CA SER A 151 -9.04 -2.94 14.53
C SER A 151 -10.26 -2.07 14.78
N TYR A 152 -11.45 -2.50 14.36
CA TYR A 152 -12.68 -1.79 14.63
C TYR A 152 -12.98 -1.73 16.13
N ILE A 153 -12.84 -2.86 16.84
CA ILE A 153 -13.00 -2.91 18.29
C ILE A 153 -11.95 -2.01 18.98
N TRP A 154 -10.70 -2.07 18.52
CA TRP A 154 -9.61 -1.24 19.06
C TRP A 154 -9.88 0.25 18.93
N VAL A 155 -10.34 0.70 17.76
CA VAL A 155 -10.69 2.11 17.53
C VAL A 155 -11.81 2.55 18.46
N LEU A 156 -12.86 1.73 18.64
CA LEU A 156 -13.96 2.07 19.54
C LEU A 156 -13.53 2.09 21.01
N ALA A 157 -12.65 1.18 21.43
CA ALA A 157 -12.21 1.07 22.81
C ALA A 157 -11.20 2.14 23.22
N PHE A 158 -10.29 2.54 22.32
CA PHE A 158 -9.15 3.41 22.65
C PHE A 158 -9.15 4.72 21.86
N GLU A 159 -9.19 4.67 20.53
CA GLU A 159 -9.03 5.88 19.71
C GLU A 159 -10.23 6.84 19.81
N ALA A 160 -11.45 6.30 19.81
CA ALA A 160 -12.68 7.08 19.91
C ALA A 160 -12.79 7.88 21.23
N PRO A 161 -12.60 7.26 22.43
CA PRO A 161 -12.64 8.01 23.69
C PRO A 161 -11.47 9.01 23.82
N VAL A 162 -10.26 8.65 23.35
CA VAL A 162 -9.11 9.58 23.37
C VAL A 162 -9.37 10.79 22.49
N THR A 163 -9.91 10.59 21.28
CA THR A 163 -10.28 11.69 20.37
C THR A 163 -11.39 12.56 20.97
N ALA A 164 -12.34 11.97 21.69
CA ALA A 164 -13.38 12.71 22.40
C ALA A 164 -12.82 13.54 23.56
N LEU A 165 -11.88 12.97 24.32
CA LEU A 165 -11.19 13.65 25.42
C LEU A 165 -10.31 14.80 24.91
N GLU A 166 -9.56 14.59 23.83
CA GLU A 166 -8.73 15.62 23.19
C GLU A 166 -9.57 16.84 22.80
N LYS A 167 -10.73 16.62 22.16
CA LYS A 167 -11.66 17.70 21.80
C LYS A 167 -12.24 18.45 22.99
N LEU A 168 -12.31 17.81 24.16
CA LEU A 168 -12.78 18.42 25.39
C LEU A 168 -11.69 19.24 26.08
N LEU A 169 -10.44 18.76 26.04
CA LEU A 169 -9.28 19.38 26.71
C LEU A 169 -8.64 20.51 25.89
N LEU A 170 -8.59 20.40 24.56
CA LEU A 170 -8.01 21.40 23.65
C LEU A 170 -9.05 22.43 23.17
N ARG A 171 -10.09 22.66 23.98
CA ARG A 171 -11.13 23.64 23.72
C ARG A 171 -10.83 24.97 24.39
#